data_AF-A0A257U5U4-F1
#
_entry.id   AF-A0A257U5U4-F1
#
_cell.length_a   1.000
_cell.length_b   1.000
_cell.length_c   1.000
_cell.angle_alpha   90.00
_cell.angle_beta   90.00
_cell.angle_gamma   90.00
#
_symmetry.space_group_name_H-M   'P 1'
#
loop_
_entity.id
_entity.type
_entity.pdbx_description
1 polymer ?
#
loop_
_entity_poly.entity_id
_entity_poly.type
_entity_poly.pdbx_seq_one_letter_code
_entity_poly.pdbx_strand_id
1 'polypeptide(L)' 'MPTVFIRFSTQEDRVRGFYELATRAHISSLPGEVYQVPIDVLRLLDHQHVAYRRATDDEVKAVHDQVRNPATAIL' A
#
# COMPACT_ATOMS: atom_id res chain seq x y z
N MET A 1 5.64 -14.87 -5.61
CA MET A 1 4.29 -14.63 -5.03
C MET A 1 3.74 -13.35 -5.63
N PRO A 2 2.51 -13.34 -6.17
CA PRO A 2 1.94 -12.13 -6.77
C PRO A 2 1.61 -11.09 -5.69
N THR A 3 2.06 -9.86 -5.92
CA THR A 3 1.76 -8.69 -5.06
C THR A 3 0.86 -7.71 -5.79
N VAL A 4 0.07 -6.95 -5.04
CA VAL A 4 -0.79 -5.89 -5.57
C VAL A 4 -0.51 -4.59 -4.83
N PHE A 5 -0.77 -3.47 -5.50
CA PHE A 5 -0.70 -2.15 -4.88
C PHE A 5 -2.09 -1.72 -4.42
N ILE A 6 -2.19 -1.31 -3.16
CA ILE A 6 -3.44 -0.84 -2.56
C ILE A 6 -3.26 0.53 -1.92
N ARG A 7 -4.37 1.26 -1.80
CA ARG A 7 -4.54 2.41 -0.91
C ARG A 7 -5.68 2.13 0.05
N PHE A 8 -5.48 2.51 1.30
CA PHE A 8 -6.57 2.49 2.28
C PHE A 8 -7.53 3.65 2.02
N SER A 9 -8.81 3.41 2.28
CA SER A 9 -9.87 4.39 1.97
C SER A 9 -9.93 5.51 3.00
N THR A 10 -9.63 5.19 4.26
CA THR A 10 -9.57 6.16 5.35
C THR A 10 -8.27 6.05 6.14
N GLN A 11 -7.96 7.06 6.94
CA GLN A 11 -6.81 7.02 7.82
C GLN A 11 -6.97 6.00 8.96
N GLU A 12 -8.19 5.71 9.39
CA GLU A 12 -8.47 4.65 10.37
C GLU A 12 -8.17 3.26 9.77
N ASP A 13 -8.65 3.02 8.56
CA ASP A 13 -8.36 1.80 7.79
C ASP A 13 -6.85 1.62 7.58
N ARG A 14 -6.14 2.73 7.32
CA ARG A 14 -4.69 2.73 7.16
C ARG A 14 -3.99 2.25 8.42
N VAL A 15 -4.36 2.77 9.59
CA VAL A 15 -3.71 2.40 10.85
C VAL A 15 -3.99 0.94 11.20
N ARG A 16 -5.26 0.51 11.11
CA ARG A 16 -5.64 -0.89 11.38
C ARG A 16 -5.02 -1.86 10.37
N GLY A 17 -5.18 -1.57 9.09
CA GLY A 17 -4.64 -2.37 8.00
C GLY A 17 -3.12 -2.48 8.10
N PHE A 18 -2.41 -1.37 8.30
CA PHE A 18 -0.96 -1.40 8.47
C PHE A 18 -0.52 -2.23 9.68
N TYR A 19 -1.22 -2.13 10.81
CA TYR A 19 -0.90 -2.92 12.00
C TYR A 19 -1.05 -4.43 11.75
N GLU A 20 -2.17 -4.85 11.17
CA GLU A 20 -2.43 -6.26 10.85
C GLU A 20 -1.44 -6.79 9.81
N LEU A 21 -1.18 -5.98 8.79
CA LEU A 21 -0.24 -6.31 7.73
C LEU A 21 1.19 -6.44 8.25
N ALA A 22 1.67 -5.48 9.03
CA ALA A 22 3.03 -5.51 9.60
C ALA A 22 3.22 -6.68 10.57
N THR A 23 2.16 -7.13 11.23
CA THR A 23 2.22 -8.24 12.18
C THR A 23 2.17 -9.60 11.49
N ARG A 24 1.43 -9.74 10.38
CA ARG A 24 1.12 -11.03 9.76
C ARG A 24 1.70 -11.24 8.37
N ALA A 25 2.24 -10.19 7.74
CA ALA A 25 2.72 -10.23 6.36
C ALA A 25 3.93 -9.31 6.13
N HIS A 26 4.75 -9.68 5.15
CA HIS A 26 5.74 -8.75 4.60
C HIS A 26 5.04 -7.74 3.70
N ILE A 27 5.04 -6.47 4.10
CA ILE A 27 4.53 -5.35 3.32
C ILE A 27 5.62 -4.35 2.99
N SER A 28 5.46 -3.67 1.86
CA SER A 28 6.30 -2.54 1.50
C SER A 28 5.41 -1.30 1.39
N SER A 29 5.66 -0.32 2.26
CA SER A 29 5.04 1.00 2.14
C SER A 29 5.83 1.83 1.15
N LEU A 30 5.16 2.41 0.17
CA LEU A 30 5.74 3.32 -0.78
C LEU A 30 5.28 4.77 -0.48
N PRO A 31 6.00 5.78 -1.00
CA PRO A 31 5.55 7.17 -0.95
C PRO A 31 4.11 7.33 -1.47
N GLY A 32 3.35 8.29 -0.94
CA GLY A 32 1.98 8.56 -1.40
C GLY A 32 0.91 7.60 -0.85
N GLU A 33 1.16 6.94 0.28
CA GLU A 33 0.22 6.03 0.96
C GLU A 33 -0.16 4.80 0.14
N VAL A 34 0.69 4.42 -0.83
CA VAL A 34 0.52 3.21 -1.62
C VAL A 34 1.26 2.06 -0.92
N TYR A 35 0.59 0.94 -0.75
CA TYR A 35 1.14 -0.24 -0.09
C TYR A 35 1.20 -1.39 -1.08
N GLN A 36 2.38 -2.00 -1.19
CA GLN A 36 2.56 -3.26 -1.89
C GLN A 36 2.33 -4.41 -0.91
N VAL A 37 1.30 -5.20 -1.16
CA VAL A 37 0.88 -6.32 -0.32
C VAL A 37 0.78 -7.61 -1.13
N PRO A 38 1.08 -8.78 -0.56
CA PRO A 38 0.78 -10.05 -1.21
C PRO A 38 -0.73 -10.23 -1.41
N ILE A 39 -1.14 -10.83 -2.53
CA ILE A 39 -2.57 -10.96 -2.87
C ILE A 39 -3.35 -11.76 -1.82
N ASP A 40 -2.71 -12.72 -1.17
CA ASP A 40 -3.31 -13.58 -0.15
C ASP A 40 -3.75 -12.80 1.08
N VAL A 41 -3.11 -11.65 1.33
CA VAL A 41 -3.37 -10.81 2.50
C VAL A 41 -4.56 -9.87 2.28
N LEU A 42 -5.05 -9.73 1.04
CA LEU A 42 -6.30 -9.02 0.77
C LEU A 42 -7.47 -9.65 1.52
N ARG A 43 -7.49 -10.99 1.62
CA ARG A 43 -8.49 -11.72 2.40
C ARG A 43 -8.44 -11.38 3.89
N LEU A 44 -7.25 -11.08 4.42
CA LEU A 44 -7.08 -10.63 5.81
C LEU A 44 -7.71 -9.25 6.00
N LEU A 45 -7.50 -8.33 5.05
CA LEU A 45 -8.10 -7.00 5.09
C LEU A 45 -9.63 -7.07 4.99
N ASP A 46 -10.15 -7.93 4.09
CA ASP A 46 -11.59 -8.17 3.94
C ASP A 46 -12.19 -8.72 5.25
N HIS A 47 -11.53 -9.71 5.88
CA HIS A 47 -11.97 -10.31 7.15
C HIS A 47 -11.93 -9.31 8.32
N GLN A 48 -10.99 -8.38 8.31
CA GLN A 48 -10.87 -7.32 9.31
C GLN A 48 -11.77 -6.11 9.01
N HIS A 49 -12.60 -6.18 7.97
CA HIS A 49 -13.45 -5.08 7.49
C HIS A 49 -12.67 -3.78 7.23
N VAL A 50 -11.42 -3.90 6.79
CA VAL A 50 -10.57 -2.76 6.45
C VAL A 50 -10.85 -2.36 5.01
N ALA A 51 -11.32 -1.14 4.79
CA ALA A 51 -11.65 -0.68 3.45
C ALA A 51 -10.38 -0.29 2.67
N TYR A 52 -10.14 -0.96 1.55
CA TYR A 52 -9.04 -0.66 0.64
C TYR A 52 -9.53 -0.58 -0.81
N ARG A 53 -8.76 0.12 -1.64
CA ARG A 53 -8.89 0.11 -3.10
C ARG A 53 -7.57 -0.27 -3.73
N ARG A 54 -7.61 -0.84 -4.94
CA ARG A 54 -6.39 -1.03 -5.73
C ARG A 54 -5.89 0.34 -6.20
N ALA A 55 -4.57 0.55 -6.13
CA ALA A 55 -3.94 1.70 -6.73
C ALA A 55 -4.01 1.57 -8.26
N THR A 56 -4.25 2.67 -8.96
CA THR A 56 -4.25 2.67 -10.43
C THR A 56 -2.83 2.58 -10.98
N ASP A 57 -2.67 2.15 -12.23
CA ASP A 57 -1.35 2.10 -12.88
C ASP A 57 -0.63 3.46 -12.87
N ASP A 58 -1.36 4.57 -13.00
CA ASP A 58 -0.81 5.92 -12.87
C ASP A 58 -0.28 6.22 -11.46
N GLU A 59 -1.01 5.82 -10.41
CA GLU A 59 -0.55 5.99 -9.02
C GLU A 59 0.69 5.12 -8.75
N VAL A 60 0.68 3.88 -9.21
CA VAL A 60 1.83 2.97 -9.07
C VAL A 60 3.04 3.51 -9.82
N LYS A 61 2.85 4.04 -11.03
CA LYS A 61 3.91 4.64 -11.84
C LYS A 61 4.47 5.89 -11.20
N ALA A 62 3.64 6.80 -10.71
CA ALA A 62 4.08 8.02 -10.02
C ALA A 62 4.95 7.70 -8.79
N VAL A 63 4.54 6.69 -8.04
CA VAL A 63 5.29 6.21 -6.88
C VAL A 63 6.60 5.54 -7.29
N HIS A 64 6.58 4.71 -8.34
CA HIS A 64 7.78 4.06 -8.85
C HIS A 64 8.78 5.08 -9.42
N ASP A 65 8.30 6.13 -10.10
CA ASP A 65 9.12 7.25 -10.59
C ASP A 65 9.77 8.02 -9.44
N GLN A 66 9.04 8.27 -8.33
CA GLN A 66 9.62 8.90 -7.13
C GLN A 66 10.68 8.03 -6.44
N VAL A 67 10.48 6.71 -6.39
CA VAL A 67 11.48 5.78 -5.83
C VAL A 67 12.70 5.67 -6.73
N ARG A 68 12.53 5.75 -8.06
CA ARG A 68 13.62 5.66 -9.04
C ARG A 68 14.42 6.96 -9.18
N ASN A 69 13.78 8.11 -8.95
CA ASN A 69 14.40 9.43 -8.92
C ASN A 69 14.27 10.06 -7.52
N PRO A 70 15.16 9.73 -6.55
CA PRO A 70 15.20 10.43 -5.27
C PRO A 70 15.68 11.90 -5.39
N ALA A 71 15.97 12.39 -6.60
CA ALA A 71 16.59 13.69 -6.86
C ALA A 71 15.60 14.75 -7.36
N THR A 72 14.47 14.98 -6.69
CA THR A 72 13.81 16.31 -6.72
C THR A 72 12.95 16.54 -5.48
N ALA A 73 13.53 16.38 -4.29
CA ALA A 73 13.12 17.17 -3.14
C ALA A 73 14.16 18.28 -2.98
N ILE A 74 14.11 19.29 -3.85
CA ILE A 74 14.88 20.52 -3.67
C ILE A 74 13.98 21.50 -2.93
N LEU A 75 14.37 21.74 -1.67
CA LEU A 75 14.09 22.87 -0.76
C LEU A 75 12.63 23.20 -0.43
#